data_AF-A0AAW0S9L8-F1
#
_entry.id   AF-A0AAW0S9L8-F1
#
_cell.length_a   1.000
_cell.length_b   1.000
_cell.length_c   1.000
_cell.angle_alpha   90.00
_cell.angle_beta   90.00
_cell.angle_gamma   90.00
#
_symmetry.space_group_name_H-M   'P 1'
#
loop_
_entity.id
_entity.type
_entity.pdbx_description
1 polymer ?
#
loop_
_entity_poly.entity_id
_entity_poly.type
_entity_poly.pdbx_seq_one_letter_code
_entity_poly.pdbx_strand_id
1 'polypeptide(L)'
;MASSSNAPATSEESVHQQQQYGEEKWTASPQKKRKGSPSTWRRNVEKKRRDSGQEYKTYKDITVQARRVGPPCQCPKKCYDLVGDESVKKIFEEYWKMASHNAQSSYLASRVTVKDVIRRYAGPDSKRQHTCEYFVMEWEKHCHDYLEVSRASFDSDTADTAQIK
;
A
#
# COMPACT_ATOMS: atom_id res chain seq x y z
N MET A 1 -21.18 113.95 40.69
CA MET A 1 -22.11 113.36 39.72
C MET A 1 -21.40 112.21 39.03
N ALA A 2 -21.84 110.98 39.25
CA ALA A 2 -21.83 109.85 38.31
C ALA A 2 -22.22 108.57 39.08
N SER A 3 -22.89 107.67 38.35
CA SER A 3 -22.97 106.22 38.61
C SER A 3 -24.19 105.68 39.37
N SER A 4 -25.28 105.52 38.64
CA SER A 4 -26.08 104.29 38.56
C SER A 4 -26.53 104.18 37.10
N SER A 5 -26.69 103.02 36.44
CA SER A 5 -27.18 101.74 36.94
C SER A 5 -26.97 100.64 35.88
N ASN A 6 -27.08 99.41 36.36
CA ASN A 6 -27.63 98.20 35.72
C ASN A 6 -26.68 97.21 35.01
N ALA A 7 -26.69 96.02 35.61
CA ALA A 7 -26.19 94.74 35.11
C ALA A 7 -27.07 94.18 33.97
N PRO A 8 -26.59 93.11 33.31
CA PRO A 8 -27.43 91.91 33.29
C PRO A 8 -26.66 90.61 33.57
N ALA A 9 -27.46 89.66 34.08
CA ALA A 9 -27.10 88.30 34.43
C ALA A 9 -26.73 87.44 33.22
N THR A 10 -25.78 86.53 33.41
CA THR A 10 -25.57 85.38 32.52
C THR A 10 -25.47 84.11 33.35
N SER A 11 -26.40 83.22 33.04
CA SER A 11 -26.66 81.89 33.60
C SER A 11 -25.44 80.96 33.54
N GLU A 12 -25.20 80.26 34.66
CA GLU A 12 -24.29 79.13 34.76
C GLU A 12 -24.94 77.90 34.11
N GLU A 13 -24.54 77.57 32.87
CA GLU A 13 -24.80 76.25 32.28
C GLU A 13 -23.64 75.30 32.58
N SER A 14 -23.96 74.25 33.35
CA SER A 14 -23.09 73.15 33.73
C SER A 14 -22.70 72.29 32.52
N VAL A 15 -21.44 72.37 32.10
CA VAL A 15 -20.86 71.50 31.06
C VAL A 15 -20.45 70.17 31.69
N HIS A 16 -21.38 69.21 31.69
CA HIS A 16 -21.09 67.82 32.04
C HIS A 16 -20.39 67.12 30.86
N GLN A 17 -19.05 67.18 30.83
CA GLN A 17 -18.26 66.57 29.77
C GLN A 17 -18.04 65.08 30.07
N GLN A 18 -18.88 64.22 29.50
CA GLN A 18 -18.65 62.78 29.50
C GLN A 18 -17.57 62.44 28.46
N GLN A 19 -16.39 62.03 28.94
CA GLN A 19 -15.36 61.43 28.10
C GLN A 19 -15.80 60.01 27.73
N GLN A 20 -16.13 59.79 26.45
CA GLN A 20 -16.33 58.45 25.91
C GLN A 20 -14.96 57.82 25.65
N TYR A 21 -14.61 56.82 26.45
CA TYR A 21 -13.46 55.96 26.21
C TYR A 21 -13.85 54.90 25.17
N GLY A 22 -13.23 54.91 24.00
CA GLY A 22 -13.46 53.90 22.96
C GLY A 22 -12.82 52.56 23.36
N GLU A 23 -13.63 51.51 23.48
CA GLU A 23 -13.14 50.13 23.57
C GLU A 23 -12.61 49.67 22.19
N GLU A 24 -11.31 49.80 21.97
CA GLU A 24 -10.66 49.15 20.83
C GLU A 24 -10.57 47.63 21.06
N LYS A 25 -11.52 46.91 20.47
CA LYS A 25 -11.57 45.45 20.50
C LYS A 25 -10.52 44.86 19.55
N TRP A 26 -9.42 44.38 20.10
CA TRP A 26 -8.42 43.60 19.36
C TRP A 26 -9.03 42.27 18.89
N THR A 27 -9.35 42.16 17.60
CA THR A 27 -9.71 40.88 16.99
C THR A 27 -8.43 40.21 16.48
N ALA A 28 -7.97 39.18 17.19
CA ALA A 28 -6.84 38.38 16.71
C ALA A 28 -7.22 37.71 15.39
N SER A 29 -6.47 38.00 14.32
CA SER A 29 -6.69 37.39 13.01
C SER A 29 -6.54 35.86 13.10
N PRO A 30 -7.43 35.07 12.46
CA PRO A 30 -7.38 33.61 12.55
C PRO A 30 -6.03 33.07 12.08
N GLN A 31 -5.24 32.51 13.00
CA GLN A 31 -4.00 31.84 12.63
C GLN A 31 -4.34 30.63 11.75
N LYS A 32 -3.78 30.60 10.52
CA LYS A 32 -3.90 29.43 9.65
C LYS A 32 -3.30 28.21 10.35
N LYS A 33 -4.12 27.18 10.57
CA LYS A 33 -3.65 25.89 11.07
C LYS A 33 -2.56 25.36 10.14
N ARG A 34 -1.39 25.03 10.70
CA ARG A 34 -0.29 24.40 9.94
C ARG A 34 -0.79 23.09 9.34
N LYS A 35 -0.73 22.95 8.01
CA LYS A 35 -0.99 21.67 7.34
C LYS A 35 0.26 20.80 7.47
N GLY A 36 0.11 19.61 8.05
CA GLY A 36 1.20 18.63 8.08
C GLY A 36 1.51 18.10 6.69
N SER A 37 2.76 17.70 6.46
CA SER A 37 3.25 17.06 5.24
C SER A 37 3.68 15.61 5.50
N PRO A 38 2.73 14.64 5.57
CA PRO A 38 3.04 13.26 5.94
C PRO A 38 4.14 12.61 5.09
N SER A 39 4.24 12.94 3.80
CA SER A 39 5.29 12.43 2.90
C SER A 39 6.70 12.78 3.34
N THR A 40 6.88 13.88 4.06
CA THR A 40 8.18 14.37 4.55
C THR A 40 8.53 13.86 5.93
N TRP A 41 7.57 13.25 6.64
CA TRP A 41 7.83 12.72 7.97
C TRP A 41 8.84 11.58 7.88
N ARG A 42 9.91 11.66 8.70
CA ARG A 42 11.01 10.69 8.72
C ARG A 42 10.51 9.24 8.66
N ARG A 43 9.50 8.90 9.47
CA ARG A 43 8.90 7.56 9.53
C ARG A 43 8.25 7.12 8.21
N ASN A 44 7.57 8.05 7.52
CA ASN A 44 6.91 7.74 6.24
C ASN A 44 7.92 7.63 5.10
N VAL A 45 8.96 8.47 5.09
CA VAL A 45 10.08 8.36 4.15
C VAL A 45 10.81 7.03 4.35
N GLU A 46 11.12 6.67 5.61
CA GLU A 46 11.76 5.39 5.96
C GLU A 46 10.90 4.21 5.53
N LYS A 47 9.60 4.22 5.86
CA LYS A 47 8.66 3.17 5.45
C LYS A 47 8.63 3.03 3.94
N LYS A 48 8.53 4.14 3.19
CA LYS A 48 8.53 4.10 1.72
C LYS A 48 9.80 3.49 1.16
N ARG A 49 10.98 3.84 1.70
CA ARG A 49 12.26 3.26 1.29
C ARG A 49 12.34 1.77 1.61
N ARG A 50 11.84 1.36 2.76
CA ARG A 50 11.77 -0.05 3.16
C ARG A 50 10.86 -0.85 2.23
N ASP A 51 9.67 -0.32 1.95
CA ASP A 51 8.67 -0.95 1.08
C ASP A 51 9.13 -0.99 -0.38
N SER A 52 10.00 -0.05 -0.82
CA SER A 52 10.64 -0.09 -2.16
C SER A 52 11.95 -0.87 -2.21
N GLY A 53 12.38 -1.47 -1.09
CA GLY A 53 13.62 -2.25 -1.02
C GLY A 53 14.90 -1.42 -1.13
N GLN A 54 14.81 -0.10 -0.97
CA GLN A 54 15.94 0.81 -1.03
C GLN A 54 16.69 0.89 0.31
N GLU A 55 17.90 1.43 0.28
CA GLU A 55 18.66 1.70 1.50
C GLU A 55 17.94 2.73 2.39
N TYR A 56 17.82 2.42 3.68
CA TYR A 56 17.17 3.29 4.66
C TYR A 56 17.91 3.30 6.00
N LYS A 57 17.71 4.36 6.79
CA LYS A 57 18.22 4.46 8.16
C LYS A 57 17.12 4.20 9.15
N THR A 58 17.39 3.34 10.11
CA THR A 58 16.47 3.05 11.22
C THR A 58 16.41 4.25 12.17
N TYR A 59 15.47 4.25 13.12
CA TYR A 59 15.44 5.23 14.23
C TYR A 59 16.76 5.31 15.02
N LYS A 60 17.49 4.18 15.14
CA LYS A 60 18.82 4.10 15.77
C LYS A 60 19.98 4.54 14.86
N ASP A 61 19.68 5.20 13.74
CA ASP A 61 20.65 5.64 12.71
C ASP A 61 21.51 4.54 12.08
N ILE A 62 21.11 3.26 12.25
CA ILE A 62 21.70 2.12 11.56
C ILE A 62 21.22 2.10 10.11
N THR A 63 22.16 2.12 9.17
CA THR A 63 21.89 1.99 7.73
C THR A 63 21.60 0.53 7.37
N VAL A 64 20.41 0.28 6.81
CA VAL A 64 20.01 -1.00 6.24
C VAL A 64 20.17 -0.91 4.73
N GLN A 65 21.02 -1.77 4.17
CA GLN A 65 21.36 -1.82 2.75
C GLN A 65 20.15 -2.10 1.86
N ALA A 66 20.22 -1.62 0.61
CA ALA A 66 19.23 -1.93 -0.42
C ALA A 66 19.13 -3.45 -0.66
N ARG A 67 17.92 -3.92 -0.95
CA ARG A 67 17.62 -5.31 -1.27
C ARG A 67 18.25 -5.67 -2.61
N ARG A 68 18.72 -6.92 -2.72
CA ARG A 68 19.38 -7.48 -3.91
C ARG A 68 18.87 -8.91 -4.10
N VAL A 69 18.90 -9.39 -5.33
CA VAL A 69 18.67 -10.82 -5.61
C VAL A 69 19.73 -11.64 -4.86
N GLY A 70 19.29 -12.66 -4.13
CA GLY A 70 20.18 -13.55 -3.39
C GLY A 70 20.90 -14.55 -4.30
N PRO A 71 21.83 -15.35 -3.74
CA PRO A 71 22.44 -16.44 -4.49
C PRO A 71 21.38 -17.47 -4.92
N PRO A 72 21.62 -18.22 -6.01
CA PRO A 72 20.74 -19.29 -6.45
C PRO A 72 20.57 -20.36 -5.36
N CYS A 73 19.37 -20.91 -5.25
CA CYS A 73 19.11 -21.95 -4.25
C CYS A 73 19.67 -23.30 -4.69
N GLN A 74 20.19 -24.08 -3.74
CA GLN A 74 20.74 -25.43 -3.98
C GLN A 74 19.69 -26.54 -3.73
N CYS A 75 18.40 -26.23 -3.92
CA CYS A 75 17.35 -27.18 -3.58
C CYS A 75 17.33 -28.37 -4.56
N PRO A 76 16.90 -29.57 -4.13
CA PRO A 76 16.85 -30.76 -5.00
C PRO A 76 15.99 -30.58 -6.25
N LYS A 77 15.04 -29.63 -6.19
CA LYS A 77 14.12 -29.31 -7.28
C LYS A 77 14.70 -28.37 -8.33
N LYS A 78 15.96 -27.89 -8.15
CA LYS A 78 16.65 -26.97 -9.06
C LYS A 78 15.78 -25.78 -9.51
N CYS A 79 15.01 -25.22 -8.57
CA CYS A 79 14.00 -24.20 -8.88
C CYS A 79 14.59 -22.97 -9.57
N TYR A 80 15.81 -22.58 -9.19
CA TYR A 80 16.48 -21.44 -9.78
C TYR A 80 16.85 -21.68 -11.26
N ASP A 81 17.35 -22.87 -11.58
CA ASP A 81 17.68 -23.26 -12.97
C ASP A 81 16.44 -23.34 -13.85
N LEU A 82 15.30 -23.77 -13.29
CA LEU A 82 14.02 -23.87 -14.01
C LEU A 82 13.42 -22.50 -14.36
N VAL A 83 13.56 -21.52 -13.47
CA VAL A 83 13.03 -20.16 -13.66
C VAL A 83 14.00 -19.31 -14.49
N GLY A 84 15.30 -19.46 -14.27
CA GLY A 84 16.33 -18.68 -14.96
C GLY A 84 16.57 -17.29 -14.37
N ASP A 85 17.79 -16.79 -14.58
CA ASP A 85 18.26 -15.52 -13.99
C ASP A 85 17.45 -14.30 -14.40
N GLU A 86 17.02 -14.23 -15.66
CA GLU A 86 16.28 -13.08 -16.21
C GLU A 86 14.91 -12.95 -15.57
N SER A 87 14.18 -14.06 -15.47
CA SER A 87 12.88 -14.10 -14.81
C SER A 87 12.98 -13.78 -13.32
N VAL A 88 14.00 -14.30 -12.62
CA VAL A 88 14.25 -13.95 -11.21
C VAL A 88 14.46 -12.45 -11.05
N LYS A 89 15.28 -11.81 -11.91
CA LYS A 89 15.50 -10.36 -11.90
C LYS A 89 14.21 -9.59 -12.17
N LYS A 90 13.43 -10.01 -13.16
CA LYS A 90 12.14 -9.38 -13.50
C LYS A 90 11.16 -9.45 -12.33
N ILE A 91 11.00 -10.63 -11.73
CA ILE A 91 10.14 -10.84 -10.55
C ILE A 91 10.61 -9.96 -9.39
N PHE A 92 11.92 -9.89 -9.16
CA PHE A 92 12.50 -9.07 -8.10
C PHE A 92 12.19 -7.57 -8.31
N GLU A 93 12.38 -7.06 -9.53
CA GLU A 93 12.10 -5.67 -9.88
C GLU A 93 10.61 -5.35 -9.76
N GLU A 94 9.74 -6.19 -10.33
CA GLU A 94 8.28 -6.03 -10.24
C GLU A 94 7.80 -6.02 -8.78
N TYR A 95 8.36 -6.91 -7.95
CA TYR A 95 8.01 -7.01 -6.54
C TYR A 95 8.33 -5.72 -5.77
N TRP A 96 9.53 -5.18 -5.92
CA TRP A 96 9.95 -3.97 -5.21
C TRP A 96 9.38 -2.69 -5.82
N LYS A 97 9.06 -2.67 -7.12
CA LYS A 97 8.40 -1.56 -7.81
C LYS A 97 7.03 -1.21 -7.22
N MET A 98 6.31 -2.18 -6.63
CA MET A 98 5.02 -1.94 -5.98
C MET A 98 5.12 -0.96 -4.79
N ALA A 99 6.28 -0.87 -4.12
CA ALA A 99 6.56 0.07 -3.02
C ALA A 99 5.47 0.14 -1.92
N SER A 100 4.75 -0.96 -1.71
CA SER A 100 3.63 -1.06 -0.78
C SER A 100 3.55 -2.47 -0.22
N HIS A 101 3.68 -2.60 1.10
CA HIS A 101 3.61 -3.89 1.79
C HIS A 101 2.31 -4.65 1.48
N ASN A 102 1.17 -3.96 1.38
CA ASN A 102 -0.10 -4.63 1.09
C ASN A 102 -0.14 -5.18 -0.34
N ALA A 103 0.33 -4.40 -1.32
CA ALA A 103 0.42 -4.85 -2.70
C ALA A 103 1.38 -6.03 -2.84
N GLN A 104 2.53 -5.96 -2.17
CA GLN A 104 3.51 -7.05 -2.10
C GLN A 104 2.94 -8.32 -1.46
N SER A 105 2.20 -8.20 -0.36
CA SER A 105 1.52 -9.33 0.28
C SER A 105 0.48 -9.96 -0.64
N SER A 106 -0.34 -9.15 -1.31
CA SER A 106 -1.32 -9.65 -2.29
C SER A 106 -0.64 -10.34 -3.48
N TYR A 107 0.47 -9.79 -3.96
CA TYR A 107 1.28 -10.39 -5.03
C TYR A 107 1.85 -11.76 -4.63
N LEU A 108 2.31 -11.92 -3.39
CA LEU A 108 2.78 -13.23 -2.89
C LEU A 108 1.61 -14.19 -2.71
N ALA A 109 0.50 -13.73 -2.12
CA ALA A 109 -0.69 -14.55 -1.91
C ALA A 109 -1.26 -15.10 -3.23
N SER A 110 -1.25 -14.32 -4.31
CA SER A 110 -1.73 -14.76 -5.62
C SER A 110 -0.85 -15.85 -6.26
N ARG A 111 0.36 -16.08 -5.75
CA ARG A 111 1.34 -17.07 -6.24
C ARG A 111 1.42 -18.30 -5.36
N VAL A 112 0.56 -18.39 -4.34
CA VAL A 112 0.53 -19.51 -3.40
C VAL A 112 -0.85 -20.14 -3.44
N THR A 113 -0.89 -21.46 -3.64
CA THR A 113 -2.13 -22.24 -3.48
C THR A 113 -1.97 -23.16 -2.29
N VAL A 114 -2.91 -23.08 -1.36
CA VAL A 114 -2.97 -23.96 -0.20
C VAL A 114 -3.72 -25.24 -0.61
N LYS A 115 -3.10 -26.39 -0.38
CA LYS A 115 -3.66 -27.72 -0.60
C LYS A 115 -3.68 -28.51 0.70
N ASP A 116 -4.63 -29.43 0.80
CA ASP A 116 -4.69 -30.32 1.95
C ASP A 116 -3.59 -31.39 1.91
N VAL A 117 -3.21 -31.86 3.09
CA VAL A 117 -2.21 -32.91 3.22
C VAL A 117 -2.83 -34.26 2.86
N ILE A 118 -2.47 -34.78 1.68
CA ILE A 118 -3.01 -36.05 1.14
C ILE A 118 -2.55 -37.26 1.98
N ARG A 119 -1.29 -37.27 2.44
CA ARG A 119 -0.71 -38.38 3.22
C ARG A 119 -0.10 -37.86 4.52
N ARG A 120 -0.50 -38.47 5.65
CA ARG A 120 0.05 -38.19 6.98
C ARG A 120 0.88 -39.39 7.44
N TYR A 121 2.21 -39.26 7.36
CA TYR A 121 3.12 -40.29 7.87
C TYR A 121 3.32 -40.20 9.39
N ALA A 122 3.28 -38.98 9.93
CA ALA A 122 3.47 -38.69 11.34
C ALA A 122 2.13 -38.61 12.09
N GLY A 123 1.36 -39.71 12.12
CA GLY A 123 0.17 -39.86 12.97
C GLY A 123 -0.88 -38.73 12.94
N PRO A 124 -1.84 -38.74 13.88
CA PRO A 124 -2.83 -37.67 14.01
C PRO A 124 -2.28 -36.37 14.63
N ASP A 125 -1.16 -36.45 15.36
CA ASP A 125 -0.59 -35.30 16.10
C ASP A 125 0.26 -34.35 15.24
N SER A 126 0.33 -34.57 13.93
CA SER A 126 1.04 -33.68 13.02
C SER A 126 0.42 -32.27 13.04
N LYS A 127 1.24 -31.29 13.44
CA LYS A 127 0.86 -29.86 13.40
C LYS A 127 0.69 -29.33 11.98
N ARG A 128 1.20 -30.03 10.96
CA ARG A 128 1.10 -29.61 9.56
C ARG A 128 -0.28 -29.96 8.99
N GLN A 129 -1.13 -28.94 8.84
CA GLN A 129 -2.48 -29.11 8.32
C GLN A 129 -2.58 -28.97 6.79
N HIS A 130 -1.72 -28.14 6.20
CA HIS A 130 -1.74 -27.85 4.78
C HIS A 130 -0.37 -27.95 4.13
N THR A 131 -0.38 -28.08 2.81
CA THR A 131 0.76 -27.98 1.91
C THR A 131 0.58 -26.74 1.05
N CYS A 132 1.62 -25.92 0.89
CA CYS A 132 1.59 -24.81 -0.05
C CYS A 132 2.28 -25.21 -1.35
N GLU A 133 1.64 -24.92 -2.47
CA GLU A 133 2.24 -24.92 -3.80
C GLU A 133 2.54 -23.47 -4.22
N TYR A 134 3.67 -23.29 -4.89
CA TYR A 134 4.18 -21.98 -5.28
C TYR A 134 4.28 -21.91 -6.80
N PHE A 135 3.81 -20.80 -7.37
CA PHE A 135 3.76 -20.59 -8.80
C PHE A 135 4.57 -19.37 -9.19
N VAL A 136 5.37 -19.53 -10.24
CA VAL A 136 6.07 -18.43 -10.91
C VAL A 136 5.32 -18.17 -12.21
N MET A 137 4.66 -17.02 -12.29
CA MET A 137 3.84 -16.65 -13.44
C MET A 137 4.75 -16.04 -14.50
N GLU A 138 5.18 -16.84 -15.47
CA GLU A 138 5.76 -16.37 -16.73
C GLU A 138 4.70 -16.49 -17.82
N TRP A 139 3.93 -15.44 -18.06
CA TRP A 139 2.81 -15.48 -19.00
C TRP A 139 3.22 -15.43 -20.49
N GLU A 140 4.44 -15.84 -20.83
CA GLU A 140 4.93 -15.87 -22.22
C GLU A 140 5.36 -17.26 -22.70
N LYS A 141 4.74 -18.30 -22.14
CA LYS A 141 4.63 -19.58 -22.85
C LYS A 141 3.16 -19.98 -22.86
N HIS A 142 2.49 -19.64 -23.95
CA HIS A 142 1.21 -20.24 -24.33
C HIS A 142 1.37 -21.77 -24.27
N CYS A 143 0.90 -22.41 -23.20
CA CYS A 143 0.60 -23.83 -23.21
C CYS A 143 -0.83 -24.00 -23.73
N HIS A 144 -1.00 -23.93 -25.05
CA HIS A 144 -2.25 -24.34 -25.70
C HIS A 144 -2.21 -25.81 -26.17
N ASP A 145 -1.20 -26.60 -25.80
CA ASP A 145 -0.96 -27.88 -26.48
C ASP A 145 -0.80 -29.11 -25.58
N TYR A 146 -1.49 -29.13 -24.44
CA TYR A 146 -1.56 -30.38 -23.66
C TYR A 146 -2.87 -30.54 -22.91
N LEU A 147 -4.00 -30.58 -23.63
CA LEU A 147 -5.27 -31.12 -23.13
C LEU A 147 -6.29 -31.38 -24.26
N GLU A 148 -5.89 -31.98 -25.38
CA GLU A 148 -6.82 -32.61 -26.34
C GLU A 148 -6.29 -33.96 -26.86
N VAL A 149 -5.96 -34.89 -25.97
CA VAL A 149 -5.92 -36.32 -26.34
C VAL A 149 -6.56 -37.15 -25.23
N SER A 150 -7.87 -36.97 -25.03
CA SER A 150 -8.73 -37.98 -24.41
C SER A 150 -10.21 -37.69 -24.70
N ARG A 151 -10.58 -37.69 -25.98
CA ARG A 151 -11.99 -37.78 -26.41
C ARG A 151 -12.17 -38.69 -27.62
N ALA A 152 -11.38 -39.76 -27.66
CA ALA A 152 -11.52 -40.83 -28.63
C ALA A 152 -11.71 -42.15 -27.88
N SER A 153 -12.84 -42.27 -27.16
CA SER A 153 -13.33 -43.53 -26.57
C SER A 153 -14.73 -43.29 -26.01
N PHE A 154 -15.73 -43.01 -26.86
CA PHE A 154 -17.13 -43.35 -26.56
C PHE A 154 -17.99 -43.19 -27.83
N ASP A 155 -18.51 -44.33 -28.28
CA ASP A 155 -19.67 -44.60 -29.14
C ASP A 155 -19.68 -44.21 -30.62
N SER A 156 -19.50 -45.21 -31.49
CA SER A 156 -20.28 -45.42 -32.73
C SER A 156 -20.05 -46.84 -33.30
N ASP A 157 -20.30 -47.88 -32.51
CA ASP A 157 -20.61 -49.21 -33.06
C ASP A 157 -22.13 -49.39 -33.01
N THR A 158 -22.83 -49.04 -34.09
CA THR A 158 -23.95 -49.82 -34.63
C THR A 158 -24.43 -49.27 -35.96
N ALA A 159 -24.69 -50.22 -36.88
CA ALA A 159 -25.37 -50.10 -38.17
C ALA A 159 -24.53 -49.62 -39.37
N ASP A 160 -23.93 -50.58 -40.09
CA ASP A 160 -24.43 -50.91 -41.43
C ASP A 160 -23.91 -52.28 -41.89
N THR A 161 -24.81 -53.27 -42.00
CA THR A 161 -24.55 -54.51 -42.74
C THR A 161 -25.65 -54.64 -43.78
N ALA A 162 -25.49 -53.87 -44.86
CA ALA A 162 -26.29 -54.00 -46.07
C ALA A 162 -25.45 -54.68 -47.17
N GLN A 163 -25.90 -55.90 -47.52
CA GLN A 163 -25.92 -56.48 -48.85
C GLN A 163 -24.61 -56.60 -49.65
N ILE A 164 -24.05 -57.83 -49.69
CA ILE A 164 -23.44 -58.39 -50.89
C ILE A 164 -23.97 -59.82 -51.10
N LYS A 165 -24.61 -60.01 -52.27
CA LYS A 165 -25.15 -61.22 -52.93
C LYS A 165 -26.57 -61.63 -52.59
#